data_AF-A0A3D0TLJ8-F1
#
_entry.id   AF-A0A3D0TLJ8-F1
#
_cell.length_a   1.000
_cell.length_b   1.000
_cell.length_c   1.000
_cell.angle_alpha   90.00
_cell.angle_beta   90.00
_cell.angle_gamma   90.00
#
_symmetry.space_group_name_H-M   'P 1'
#
loop_
_entity.id
_entity.type
_entity.pdbx_description
1 polymer ?
#
loop_
_entity_poly.entity_id
_entity_poly.type
_entity_poly.pdbx_seq_one_letter_code
_entity_poly.pdbx_strand_id
1 'polypeptide(L)'
;MRRIIDHAASLGISVMPEVEIPAHAKALLKVIPELRDQQDKSYEESVQGYVENTINPAMPATWEFLNKVIPEIISMFPFGVIHLGCDELPQKMWQKSPAINKLKEQEGLESTEDVQEWTMRRAAGIVIEAGGRPAAWEQAGLGKNGGIGQGTLIFSWSGKEPGLKAARAGYDVVMCPAQHIYFDMAHTSETHEVGVMWAAFVSMADALEWDPVPVNEPELE
;
A
#
# COMPACT_ATOMS: atom_id res chain seq x y z
N MET A 1 6.07 -8.40 -20.03
CA MET A 1 6.81 -7.67 -18.99
C MET A 1 8.23 -7.29 -19.41
N ARG A 2 9.11 -8.22 -19.79
CA ARG A 2 10.52 -7.95 -20.17
C ARG A 2 10.73 -6.74 -21.10
N ARG A 3 9.94 -6.64 -22.19
CA ARG A 3 10.00 -5.49 -23.11
C ARG A 3 9.88 -4.11 -22.42
N ILE A 4 9.03 -4.00 -21.40
CA ILE A 4 8.83 -2.74 -20.64
C ILE A 4 10.08 -2.47 -19.79
N ILE A 5 10.57 -3.49 -19.10
CA ILE A 5 11.75 -3.40 -18.22
C ILE A 5 12.99 -3.02 -19.05
N ASP A 6 13.25 -3.70 -20.17
CA ASP A 6 14.40 -3.45 -21.03
C ASP A 6 14.37 -2.03 -21.62
N HIS A 7 13.18 -1.57 -22.01
CA HIS A 7 13.02 -0.23 -22.54
C HIS A 7 13.20 0.85 -21.45
N ALA A 8 12.61 0.66 -20.28
CA ALA A 8 12.82 1.57 -19.14
C ALA A 8 14.31 1.66 -18.77
N ALA A 9 15.00 0.52 -18.69
CA ALA A 9 16.43 0.47 -18.43
C ALA A 9 17.25 1.22 -19.50
N SER A 10 16.87 1.14 -20.78
CA SER A 10 17.52 1.90 -21.87
C SER A 10 17.41 3.42 -21.71
N LEU A 11 16.47 3.90 -20.87
CA LEU A 11 16.23 5.29 -20.55
C LEU A 11 16.73 5.69 -19.15
N GLY A 12 17.41 4.78 -18.43
CA GLY A 12 17.83 5.00 -17.04
C GLY A 12 16.68 4.97 -16.03
N ILE A 13 15.52 4.41 -16.40
CA ILE A 13 14.33 4.30 -15.55
C ILE A 13 14.28 2.90 -14.92
N SER A 14 14.10 2.87 -13.60
CA SER A 14 13.81 1.63 -12.87
C SER A 14 12.30 1.38 -12.78
N VAL A 15 11.88 0.12 -12.90
CA VAL A 15 10.48 -0.27 -12.82
C VAL A 15 10.21 -0.93 -11.47
N MET A 16 9.34 -0.33 -10.67
CA MET A 16 8.86 -0.88 -9.40
C MET A 16 7.47 -1.49 -9.62
N PRO A 17 7.29 -2.81 -9.44
CA PRO A 17 5.97 -3.43 -9.44
C PRO A 17 5.22 -3.15 -8.14
N GLU A 18 3.89 -3.18 -8.21
CA GLU A 18 3.00 -3.10 -7.06
C GLU A 18 2.06 -4.32 -7.02
N VAL A 19 1.93 -4.92 -5.85
CA VAL A 19 0.94 -5.95 -5.52
C VAL A 19 0.14 -5.45 -4.33
N GLU A 20 -1.02 -4.87 -4.64
CA GLU A 20 -1.89 -4.23 -3.66
C GLU A 20 -2.49 -5.27 -2.70
N ILE A 21 -2.21 -5.12 -1.40
CA ILE A 21 -2.77 -5.92 -0.30
C ILE A 21 -2.94 -5.05 0.96
N PRO A 22 -3.88 -5.38 1.87
CA PRO A 22 -4.90 -6.41 1.75
C PRO A 22 -6.18 -5.93 1.03
N ALA A 23 -6.34 -4.62 0.81
CA ALA A 23 -7.49 -4.03 0.13
C ALA A 23 -7.31 -4.02 -1.40
N HIS A 24 -8.25 -3.40 -2.12
CA HIS A 24 -8.29 -3.31 -3.60
C HIS A 24 -8.11 -4.65 -4.33
N ALA A 25 -8.45 -5.75 -3.65
CA ALA A 25 -8.20 -7.11 -4.13
C ALA A 25 -9.39 -7.70 -4.90
N LYS A 26 -10.42 -6.90 -5.26
CA LYS A 26 -11.65 -7.43 -5.87
C LYS A 26 -11.39 -8.32 -7.10
N ALA A 27 -10.50 -7.89 -8.00
CA ALA A 27 -10.14 -8.66 -9.18
C ALA A 27 -9.47 -9.99 -8.81
N LEU A 28 -8.53 -9.95 -7.86
CA LEU A 28 -7.84 -11.13 -7.36
C LEU A 28 -8.81 -12.12 -6.70
N LEU A 29 -9.73 -11.63 -5.87
CA LEU A 29 -10.78 -12.42 -5.21
C LEU A 29 -11.79 -13.04 -6.17
N LYS A 30 -11.98 -12.45 -7.36
CA LYS A 30 -12.81 -13.07 -8.41
C LYS A 30 -12.13 -14.26 -9.06
N VAL A 31 -10.80 -14.27 -9.12
CA VAL A 31 -10.02 -15.36 -9.74
C VAL A 31 -9.62 -16.41 -8.71
N ILE A 32 -9.33 -16.00 -7.47
CA ILE A 32 -8.91 -16.88 -6.37
C ILE A 32 -9.78 -16.59 -5.14
N PRO A 33 -11.03 -17.09 -5.11
CA PRO A 33 -11.97 -16.85 -4.00
C PRO A 33 -11.46 -17.35 -2.63
N GLU A 34 -10.54 -18.31 -2.62
CA GLU A 34 -9.96 -18.93 -1.42
C GLU A 34 -9.11 -17.97 -0.59
N LEU A 35 -8.70 -16.84 -1.18
CA LEU A 35 -7.99 -15.77 -0.44
C LEU A 35 -8.89 -15.03 0.55
N ARG A 36 -10.20 -15.29 0.53
CA ARG A 36 -11.17 -14.74 1.48
C ARG A 36 -11.80 -15.86 2.30
N ASP A 37 -12.11 -15.54 3.56
CA ASP A 37 -12.90 -16.42 4.41
C ASP A 37 -14.37 -16.44 3.94
N GLN A 38 -14.81 -17.57 3.40
CA GLN A 38 -16.19 -17.77 2.91
C GLN A 38 -17.23 -17.77 4.04
N GLN A 39 -16.79 -17.92 5.29
CA GLN A 39 -17.63 -17.82 6.48
C GLN A 39 -17.69 -16.40 7.03
N ASP A 40 -16.88 -15.47 6.51
CA ASP A 40 -16.93 -14.07 6.91
C ASP A 40 -18.29 -13.46 6.57
N LYS A 41 -18.96 -12.91 7.60
CA LYS A 41 -20.23 -12.18 7.48
C LYS A 41 -20.08 -10.68 7.68
N SER A 42 -18.84 -10.18 7.60
CA SER A 42 -18.53 -8.76 7.63
C SER A 42 -19.22 -8.07 6.45
N TYR A 43 -19.61 -6.82 6.68
CA TYR A 43 -20.10 -5.95 5.63
C TYR A 43 -19.17 -4.77 5.56
N GLU A 44 -18.13 -4.91 4.74
CA GLU A 44 -17.24 -3.83 4.39
C GLU A 44 -17.60 -3.24 3.03
N GLU A 45 -17.40 -1.94 2.89
CA GLU A 45 -17.56 -1.20 1.64
C GLU A 45 -16.30 -0.34 1.47
N SER A 46 -15.58 -0.53 0.36
CA SER A 46 -14.41 0.28 0.04
C SER A 46 -14.83 1.68 -0.40
N VAL A 47 -13.87 2.61 -0.45
CA VAL A 47 -14.18 3.98 -0.90
C VAL A 47 -14.66 4.03 -2.36
N GLN A 48 -14.36 3.00 -3.17
CA GLN A 48 -14.85 2.82 -4.54
C GLN A 48 -16.26 2.20 -4.61
N GLY A 49 -16.91 1.90 -3.47
CA GLY A 49 -18.24 1.29 -3.41
C GLY A 49 -18.24 -0.23 -3.65
N TYR A 50 -17.10 -0.91 -3.48
CA TYR A 50 -17.02 -2.37 -3.61
C TYR A 50 -17.16 -3.05 -2.25
N VAL A 51 -18.01 -4.09 -2.21
CA VAL A 51 -18.03 -5.08 -1.13
C VAL A 51 -17.10 -6.25 -1.45
N GLU A 52 -16.61 -6.97 -0.44
CA GLU A 52 -15.70 -8.11 -0.62
C GLU A 52 -14.45 -7.73 -1.43
N ASN A 53 -13.79 -6.65 -1.03
CA ASN A 53 -12.62 -6.06 -1.70
C ASN A 53 -11.30 -6.36 -0.96
N THR A 54 -11.34 -7.20 0.06
CA THR A 54 -10.17 -7.49 0.91
C THR A 54 -9.85 -8.98 0.94
N ILE A 55 -8.57 -9.31 0.76
CA ILE A 55 -8.07 -10.65 1.08
C ILE A 55 -8.12 -10.86 2.60
N ASN A 56 -8.06 -12.09 3.05
CA ASN A 56 -8.12 -12.45 4.46
C ASN A 56 -6.80 -13.13 4.87
N PRO A 57 -5.99 -12.50 5.75
CA PRO A 57 -4.68 -13.02 6.15
C PRO A 57 -4.76 -14.24 7.07
N ALA A 58 -5.94 -14.62 7.56
CA ALA A 58 -6.14 -15.87 8.29
C ALA A 58 -6.36 -17.07 7.35
N MET A 59 -6.49 -16.84 6.03
CA MET A 59 -6.64 -17.92 5.05
C MET A 59 -5.27 -18.47 4.62
N PRO A 60 -5.05 -19.79 4.63
CA PRO A 60 -3.79 -20.38 4.14
C PRO A 60 -3.46 -20.00 2.69
N ALA A 61 -4.49 -19.94 1.84
CA ALA A 61 -4.36 -19.58 0.44
C ALA A 61 -3.72 -18.19 0.24
N THR A 62 -3.95 -17.24 1.16
CA THR A 62 -3.32 -15.91 1.13
C THR A 62 -1.80 -16.02 1.15
N TRP A 63 -1.26 -16.82 2.07
CA TRP A 63 0.17 -16.98 2.19
C TRP A 63 0.74 -17.91 1.12
N GLU A 64 0.01 -18.92 0.67
CA GLU A 64 0.42 -19.73 -0.49
C GLU A 64 0.55 -18.88 -1.77
N PHE A 65 -0.36 -17.92 -1.97
CA PHE A 65 -0.32 -16.99 -3.08
C PHE A 65 0.87 -16.02 -2.96
N LEU A 66 1.01 -15.33 -1.82
CA LEU A 66 2.08 -14.33 -1.63
C LEU A 66 3.47 -14.97 -1.67
N ASN A 67 3.66 -16.16 -1.08
CA ASN A 67 4.94 -16.89 -1.13
C ASN A 67 5.33 -17.37 -2.53
N LYS A 68 4.39 -17.43 -3.48
CA LYS A 68 4.69 -17.76 -4.88
C LYS A 68 4.92 -16.49 -5.70
N VAL A 69 4.00 -15.54 -5.61
CA VAL A 69 3.96 -14.36 -6.49
C VAL A 69 5.06 -13.35 -6.16
N ILE A 70 5.32 -13.08 -4.87
CA ILE A 70 6.32 -12.07 -4.49
C ILE A 70 7.72 -12.45 -4.99
N PRO A 71 8.25 -13.68 -4.75
CA PRO A 71 9.56 -14.06 -5.26
C PRO A 71 9.63 -14.07 -6.79
N GLU A 72 8.57 -14.52 -7.48
CA GLU A 72 8.51 -14.49 -8.95
C GLU A 72 8.61 -13.05 -9.47
N ILE A 73 7.88 -12.11 -8.88
CA ILE A 73 7.97 -10.69 -9.23
C ILE A 73 9.37 -10.16 -8.96
N ILE A 74 9.93 -10.35 -7.76
CA ILE A 74 11.27 -9.86 -7.44
C ILE A 74 12.32 -10.39 -8.44
N SER A 75 12.21 -11.66 -8.84
CA SER A 75 13.11 -12.26 -9.85
C SER A 75 12.99 -11.63 -11.25
N MET A 76 11.85 -11.02 -11.58
CA MET A 76 11.61 -10.39 -12.87
C MET A 76 12.02 -8.92 -12.92
N PHE A 77 12.00 -8.19 -11.79
CA PHE A 77 12.18 -6.75 -11.73
C PHE A 77 13.54 -6.38 -11.09
N PRO A 78 14.55 -5.97 -11.89
CA PRO A 78 15.91 -5.73 -11.40
C PRO A 78 16.06 -4.59 -10.38
N PHE A 79 15.07 -3.71 -10.26
CA PHE A 79 15.09 -2.63 -9.28
C PHE A 79 15.12 -3.14 -7.84
N GLY A 80 14.60 -4.35 -7.61
CA GLY A 80 14.65 -5.00 -6.30
C GLY A 80 13.73 -4.37 -5.25
N VAL A 81 12.88 -3.40 -5.61
CA VAL A 81 11.84 -2.84 -4.74
C VAL A 81 10.47 -3.31 -5.24
N ILE A 82 9.57 -3.70 -4.33
CA ILE A 82 8.19 -4.06 -4.64
C ILE A 82 7.24 -3.33 -3.69
N HIS A 83 6.22 -2.68 -4.24
CA HIS A 83 5.18 -2.01 -3.48
C HIS A 83 4.10 -3.02 -3.06
N LEU A 84 3.76 -3.06 -1.77
CA LEU A 84 2.78 -3.97 -1.18
C LEU A 84 1.43 -3.29 -0.92
N GLY A 85 1.28 -2.02 -1.32
CA GLY A 85 0.02 -1.31 -1.19
C GLY A 85 -0.30 -0.88 0.23
N CYS A 86 -1.46 -1.30 0.73
CA CYS A 86 -2.04 -1.08 2.06
C CYS A 86 -2.87 0.20 2.20
N ASP A 87 -3.30 0.81 1.10
CA ASP A 87 -4.19 1.96 1.16
C ASP A 87 -5.65 1.56 1.42
N GLU A 88 -6.40 2.53 1.94
CA GLU A 88 -7.86 2.54 1.99
C GLU A 88 -8.55 1.25 2.50
N LEU A 89 -7.99 0.62 3.55
CA LEU A 89 -8.64 -0.53 4.17
C LEU A 89 -10.10 -0.20 4.57
N PRO A 90 -11.08 -0.93 4.03
CA PRO A 90 -12.49 -0.68 4.32
C PRO A 90 -12.82 -0.82 5.80
N GLN A 91 -13.69 0.05 6.30
CA GLN A 91 -14.24 -0.13 7.64
C GLN A 91 -15.04 -1.44 7.73
N LYS A 92 -15.08 -2.02 8.94
CA LYS A 92 -15.84 -3.24 9.27
C LYS A 92 -15.38 -4.54 8.62
N MET A 93 -14.31 -4.51 7.81
CA MET A 93 -13.72 -5.72 7.28
C MET A 93 -13.25 -6.67 8.39
N TRP A 94 -13.33 -7.97 8.12
CA TRP A 94 -12.90 -9.06 9.02
C TRP A 94 -13.60 -9.14 10.39
N GLN A 95 -14.42 -8.17 10.79
CA GLN A 95 -15.04 -8.10 12.13
C GLN A 95 -15.90 -9.33 12.46
N LYS A 96 -16.43 -10.01 11.46
CA LYS A 96 -17.24 -11.23 11.60
C LYS A 96 -16.60 -12.43 10.90
N SER A 97 -15.29 -12.41 10.65
CA SER A 97 -14.55 -13.56 10.15
C SER A 97 -14.16 -14.47 11.31
N PRO A 98 -14.66 -15.73 11.38
CA PRO A 98 -14.20 -16.68 12.39
C PRO A 98 -12.71 -17.00 12.24
N ALA A 99 -12.18 -17.00 11.01
CA ALA A 99 -10.75 -17.23 10.78
C ALA A 99 -9.89 -16.11 11.40
N ILE A 100 -10.31 -14.85 11.26
CA ILE A 100 -9.60 -13.71 11.83
C ILE A 100 -9.69 -13.70 13.36
N ASN A 101 -10.83 -14.07 13.94
CA ASN A 101 -10.94 -14.21 15.40
C ASN A 101 -9.95 -15.24 15.93
N LYS A 102 -9.81 -16.38 15.25
CA LYS A 102 -8.81 -17.38 15.60
C LYS A 102 -7.37 -16.86 15.43
N LEU A 103 -7.10 -16.13 14.36
CA LEU A 103 -5.78 -15.51 14.15
C LEU A 103 -5.44 -14.54 15.28
N LYS A 104 -6.41 -13.71 15.69
CA LYS A 104 -6.27 -12.78 16.81
C LYS A 104 -5.91 -13.50 18.11
N GLU A 105 -6.59 -14.60 18.43
CA GLU A 105 -6.28 -15.42 19.60
C GLU A 105 -4.88 -16.05 19.52
N GLN A 106 -4.47 -16.53 18.35
CA GLN A 106 -3.19 -17.21 18.15
C GLN A 106 -1.99 -16.27 18.25
N GLU A 107 -2.11 -15.08 17.67
CA GLU A 107 -1.02 -14.11 17.52
C GLU A 107 -1.09 -12.99 18.58
N GLY A 108 -2.08 -13.02 19.48
CA GLY A 108 -2.26 -12.02 20.52
C GLY A 108 -2.65 -10.63 19.98
N LEU A 109 -3.46 -10.59 18.91
CA LEU A 109 -3.90 -9.37 18.25
C LEU A 109 -5.28 -8.95 18.77
N GLU A 110 -5.50 -7.66 18.98
CA GLU A 110 -6.73 -7.18 19.62
C GLU A 110 -7.66 -6.52 18.58
N SER A 111 -7.09 -5.73 17.68
CA SER A 111 -7.84 -4.89 16.73
C SER A 111 -7.70 -5.36 15.28
N THR A 112 -8.44 -4.72 14.37
CA THR A 112 -8.26 -4.96 12.92
C THR A 112 -6.96 -4.33 12.44
N GLU A 113 -6.56 -3.21 13.04
CA GLU A 113 -5.31 -2.52 12.81
C GLU A 113 -4.10 -3.38 13.20
N ASP A 114 -4.19 -4.12 14.33
CA ASP A 114 -3.18 -5.09 14.72
C ASP A 114 -3.03 -6.21 13.68
N VAL A 115 -4.15 -6.65 13.09
CA VAL A 115 -4.14 -7.65 12.02
C VAL A 115 -3.56 -7.10 10.73
N GLN A 116 -3.85 -5.84 10.37
CA GLN A 116 -3.22 -5.15 9.23
C GLN A 116 -1.70 -5.06 9.44
N GLU A 117 -1.25 -4.57 10.60
CA GLU A 117 0.17 -4.47 10.94
C GLU A 117 0.87 -5.84 10.84
N TRP A 118 0.27 -6.89 11.42
CA TRP A 118 0.79 -8.26 11.36
C TRP A 118 0.88 -8.77 9.91
N THR A 119 -0.15 -8.49 9.11
CA THR A 119 -0.22 -8.92 7.70
C THR A 119 0.88 -8.26 6.87
N MET A 120 1.01 -6.94 6.98
CA MET A 120 1.99 -6.18 6.21
C MET A 120 3.42 -6.55 6.63
N ARG A 121 3.68 -6.69 7.93
CA ARG A 121 5.00 -7.13 8.43
C ARG A 121 5.38 -8.52 7.90
N ARG A 122 4.42 -9.46 7.89
CA ARG A 122 4.66 -10.80 7.36
C ARG A 122 4.89 -10.78 5.85
N ALA A 123 4.13 -9.99 5.09
CA ALA A 123 4.34 -9.84 3.65
C ALA A 123 5.69 -9.18 3.32
N ALA A 124 6.09 -8.15 4.08
CA ALA A 124 7.42 -7.55 3.97
C ALA A 124 8.55 -8.56 4.26
N GLY A 125 8.34 -9.47 5.21
CA GLY A 125 9.26 -10.59 5.47
C GLY A 125 9.50 -11.45 4.23
N ILE A 126 8.45 -11.79 3.48
CA ILE A 126 8.55 -12.57 2.23
C ILE A 126 9.38 -11.80 1.18
N VAL A 127 9.17 -10.48 1.07
CA VAL A 127 9.95 -9.63 0.17
C VAL A 127 11.43 -9.65 0.53
N ILE A 128 11.75 -9.51 1.81
CA ILE A 128 13.14 -9.49 2.33
C ILE A 128 13.81 -10.84 2.12
N GLU A 129 13.12 -11.94 2.42
CA GLU A 129 13.64 -13.31 2.22
C GLU A 129 13.92 -13.61 0.74
N ALA A 130 13.13 -13.03 -0.17
CA ALA A 130 13.35 -13.10 -1.61
C ALA A 130 14.46 -12.16 -2.12
N GLY A 131 15.13 -11.41 -1.24
CA GLY A 131 16.21 -10.48 -1.56
C GLY A 131 15.76 -9.12 -2.09
N GLY A 132 14.48 -8.77 -1.91
CA GLY A 132 13.91 -7.48 -2.28
C GLY A 132 13.79 -6.52 -1.10
N ARG A 133 13.40 -5.28 -1.42
CA ARG A 133 13.05 -4.22 -0.48
C ARG A 133 11.55 -3.94 -0.55
N PRO A 134 10.81 -4.00 0.57
CA PRO A 134 9.40 -3.65 0.58
C PRO A 134 9.20 -2.15 0.44
N ALA A 135 8.12 -1.77 -0.24
CA ALA A 135 7.56 -0.43 -0.25
C ALA A 135 6.04 -0.51 0.05
N ALA A 136 5.44 0.55 0.57
CA ALA A 136 4.00 0.57 0.86
C ALA A 136 3.47 2.00 1.03
N TRP A 137 2.15 2.16 0.92
CA TRP A 137 1.46 3.40 1.27
C TRP A 137 1.58 3.70 2.77
N GLU A 138 1.46 4.97 3.15
CA GLU A 138 1.65 5.48 4.51
C GLU A 138 0.93 4.69 5.62
N GLN A 139 -0.24 4.11 5.32
CA GLN A 139 -1.01 3.29 6.25
C GLN A 139 -0.22 2.08 6.76
N ALA A 140 0.68 1.52 5.96
CA ALA A 140 1.53 0.39 6.37
C ALA A 140 2.58 0.78 7.41
N GLY A 141 2.98 2.05 7.46
CA GLY A 141 3.90 2.57 8.47
C GLY A 141 3.27 2.73 9.86
N LEU A 142 1.94 2.60 9.96
CA LEU A 142 1.20 2.70 11.21
C LEU A 142 1.16 1.36 11.95
N GLY A 143 1.04 1.39 13.27
CA GLY A 143 0.92 0.20 14.11
C GLY A 143 1.58 0.39 15.47
N LYS A 144 1.14 -0.37 16.47
CA LYS A 144 1.67 -0.24 17.84
C LYS A 144 3.01 -0.96 18.03
N ASN A 145 3.38 -1.84 17.11
CA ASN A 145 4.58 -2.66 17.17
C ASN A 145 5.63 -2.25 16.10
N GLY A 146 5.54 -1.04 15.58
CA GLY A 146 6.49 -0.50 14.59
C GLY A 146 6.05 -0.66 13.13
N GLY A 147 4.77 -0.96 12.85
CA GLY A 147 4.21 -1.00 11.49
C GLY A 147 4.80 -2.10 10.61
N ILE A 148 4.85 -1.89 9.30
CA ILE A 148 5.39 -2.87 8.34
C ILE A 148 6.85 -3.27 8.59
N GLY A 149 7.62 -2.44 9.30
CA GLY A 149 8.98 -2.74 9.75
C GLY A 149 10.04 -1.91 9.03
N GLN A 150 11.17 -1.69 9.72
CA GLN A 150 12.28 -0.84 9.27
C GLN A 150 12.90 -1.34 7.95
N GLY A 151 13.44 -0.40 7.16
CA GLY A 151 13.97 -0.69 5.82
C GLY A 151 12.91 -0.67 4.71
N THR A 152 11.63 -0.56 5.06
CA THR A 152 10.54 -0.33 4.08
C THR A 152 10.57 1.11 3.56
N LEU A 153 10.26 1.29 2.27
CA LEU A 153 10.04 2.61 1.66
C LEU A 153 8.56 3.01 1.79
N ILE A 154 8.27 4.15 2.43
CA ILE A 154 6.89 4.60 2.67
C ILE A 154 6.49 5.70 1.68
N PHE A 155 5.36 5.52 1.01
CA PHE A 155 4.76 6.50 0.10
C PHE A 155 3.68 7.32 0.81
N SER A 156 3.95 8.60 1.02
CA SER A 156 3.05 9.53 1.74
C SER A 156 2.17 10.29 0.76
N TRP A 157 0.89 9.92 0.68
CA TRP A 157 -0.04 10.44 -0.32
C TRP A 157 -1.12 11.35 0.24
N SER A 158 -1.50 11.21 1.51
CA SER A 158 -2.63 11.99 2.05
C SER A 158 -2.24 13.43 2.42
N GLY A 159 -0.93 13.70 2.48
CA GLY A 159 -0.38 15.03 2.70
C GLY A 159 1.08 14.97 3.16
N LYS A 160 1.57 16.10 3.68
CA LYS A 160 2.96 16.24 4.12
C LYS A 160 3.23 15.61 5.50
N GLU A 161 2.30 15.79 6.44
CA GLU A 161 2.47 15.36 7.83
C GLU A 161 2.66 13.85 8.03
N PRO A 162 1.94 12.95 7.34
CA PRO A 162 2.19 11.51 7.45
C PRO A 162 3.62 11.13 7.04
N GLY A 163 4.13 11.71 5.96
CA GLY A 163 5.50 11.50 5.50
C GLY A 163 6.53 11.96 6.51
N LEU A 164 6.34 13.14 7.13
CA LEU A 164 7.24 13.60 8.20
C LEU A 164 7.20 12.70 9.43
N LYS A 165 6.03 12.18 9.80
CA LYS A 165 5.91 11.21 10.89
C LYS A 165 6.61 9.89 10.56
N ALA A 166 6.47 9.40 9.34
CA ALA A 166 7.16 8.19 8.89
C ALA A 166 8.68 8.37 8.88
N ALA A 167 9.18 9.50 8.37
CA ALA A 167 10.60 9.82 8.36
C ALA A 167 11.17 9.87 9.79
N ARG A 168 10.50 10.57 10.71
CA ARG A 168 10.88 10.61 12.14
C ARG A 168 10.80 9.25 12.84
N ALA A 169 10.04 8.31 12.30
CA ALA A 169 9.97 6.93 12.76
C ALA A 169 11.05 6.02 12.13
N GLY A 170 11.96 6.57 11.32
CA GLY A 170 13.10 5.87 10.74
C GLY A 170 12.87 5.30 9.34
N TYR A 171 11.73 5.59 8.70
CA TYR A 171 11.46 5.14 7.33
C TYR A 171 12.12 6.05 6.31
N ASP A 172 12.59 5.48 5.19
CA ASP A 172 12.77 6.24 3.97
C ASP A 172 11.38 6.59 3.40
N VAL A 173 11.20 7.83 2.97
CA VAL A 173 9.89 8.33 2.54
C VAL A 173 9.93 8.88 1.12
N VAL A 174 8.95 8.47 0.31
CA VAL A 174 8.61 9.11 -0.96
C VAL A 174 7.41 10.01 -0.73
N MET A 175 7.59 11.31 -0.94
CA MET A 175 6.50 12.29 -0.84
C MET A 175 5.68 12.28 -2.13
N CYS A 176 4.41 11.88 -2.04
CA CYS A 176 3.48 11.87 -3.16
C CYS A 176 2.10 12.45 -2.82
N PRO A 177 2.01 13.64 -2.19
CA PRO A 177 0.74 14.18 -1.73
C PRO A 177 -0.21 14.50 -2.88
N ALA A 178 -1.43 14.00 -2.77
CA ALA A 178 -2.46 14.17 -3.78
C ALA A 178 -2.85 15.62 -4.05
N GLN A 179 -2.61 16.51 -3.08
CA GLN A 179 -2.87 17.94 -3.23
C GLN A 179 -1.92 18.63 -4.21
N HIS A 180 -0.82 17.98 -4.62
CA HIS A 180 0.21 18.60 -5.46
C HIS A 180 0.59 17.78 -6.70
N ILE A 181 0.59 16.45 -6.62
CA ILE A 181 1.18 15.61 -7.70
C ILE A 181 0.33 14.41 -8.11
N TYR A 182 -0.98 14.47 -7.89
CA TYR A 182 -1.94 13.52 -8.46
C TYR A 182 -2.49 14.08 -9.76
N PHE A 183 -2.00 13.58 -10.89
CA PHE A 183 -2.34 14.11 -12.23
C PHE A 183 -3.69 13.59 -12.77
N ASP A 184 -4.42 12.81 -11.99
CA ASP A 184 -5.83 12.51 -12.20
C ASP A 184 -6.75 13.62 -11.66
N MET A 185 -6.23 14.56 -10.86
CA MET A 185 -6.97 15.73 -10.38
C MET A 185 -7.28 16.70 -11.52
N ALA A 186 -8.45 17.34 -11.46
CA ALA A 186 -8.78 18.45 -12.33
C ALA A 186 -7.80 19.61 -12.09
N HIS A 187 -7.35 20.28 -13.15
CA HIS A 187 -6.37 21.36 -13.04
C HIS A 187 -6.99 22.70 -12.62
N THR A 188 -8.30 22.86 -12.83
CA THR A 188 -9.06 24.08 -12.54
C THR A 188 -10.44 23.73 -11.99
N SER A 189 -11.11 24.71 -11.40
CA SER A 189 -12.50 24.58 -10.95
C SER A 189 -13.54 24.70 -12.08
N GLU A 190 -13.09 24.80 -13.33
CA GLU A 190 -13.98 24.97 -14.48
C GLU A 190 -14.77 23.68 -14.73
N THR A 191 -16.06 23.83 -15.03
CA THR A 191 -16.97 22.68 -15.15
C THR A 191 -16.72 21.78 -16.36
N HIS A 192 -15.88 22.22 -17.30
CA HIS A 192 -15.47 21.46 -18.48
C HIS A 192 -14.12 20.78 -18.30
N GLU A 193 -13.42 21.03 -17.18
CA GLU A 193 -12.15 20.37 -16.85
C GLU A 193 -12.40 18.88 -16.59
N VAL A 194 -11.51 18.03 -17.08
CA VAL A 194 -11.58 16.58 -16.86
C VAL A 194 -10.64 16.22 -15.73
N GLY A 195 -11.16 15.53 -14.71
CA GLY A 195 -10.38 15.03 -13.59
C GLY A 195 -11.26 14.79 -12.38
N VAL A 196 -10.70 14.12 -11.37
CA VAL A 196 -11.31 14.04 -10.04
C VAL A 196 -10.95 15.28 -9.22
N MET A 197 -11.61 15.48 -8.08
CA MET A 197 -11.43 16.71 -7.28
C MET A 197 -11.49 16.41 -5.77
N TRP A 198 -11.14 15.20 -5.37
CA TRP A 198 -11.28 14.77 -3.97
C TRP A 198 -10.23 15.37 -3.05
N ALA A 199 -9.02 15.68 -3.57
CA ALA A 199 -7.94 16.29 -2.78
C ALA A 199 -7.83 17.80 -3.01
N ALA A 200 -7.74 18.21 -4.28
CA ALA A 200 -7.51 19.59 -4.71
C ALA A 200 -7.83 19.74 -6.20
N PHE A 201 -7.72 20.98 -6.69
CA PHE A 201 -7.39 21.21 -8.10
C PHE A 201 -5.86 21.34 -8.19
N VAL A 202 -5.23 20.61 -9.12
CA VAL A 202 -3.77 20.55 -9.23
C VAL A 202 -3.36 21.22 -10.54
N SER A 203 -3.02 22.51 -10.48
CA SER A 203 -2.48 23.19 -11.64
C SER A 203 -1.01 22.81 -11.88
N MET A 204 -0.50 23.11 -13.08
CA MET A 204 0.93 22.96 -13.37
C MET A 204 1.80 23.80 -12.42
N ALA A 205 1.33 24.98 -12.01
CA ALA A 205 2.05 25.83 -11.06
C ALA A 205 2.10 25.17 -9.68
N ASP A 206 0.97 24.64 -9.18
CA ASP A 206 0.91 23.95 -7.88
C ASP A 206 1.86 22.76 -7.81
N ALA A 207 1.97 22.00 -8.91
CA ALA A 207 2.88 20.85 -9.00
C ALA A 207 4.36 21.26 -9.06
N LEU A 208 4.69 22.41 -9.68
CA LEU A 208 6.06 22.88 -9.83
C LEU A 208 6.58 23.68 -8.64
N GLU A 209 5.70 24.40 -7.95
CA GLU A 209 6.06 25.33 -6.86
C GLU A 209 6.05 24.64 -5.48
N TRP A 210 5.53 23.42 -5.38
CA TRP A 210 5.49 22.67 -4.13
C TRP A 210 6.88 22.20 -3.69
N ASP A 211 7.22 22.46 -2.42
CA ASP A 211 8.44 21.97 -1.79
C ASP A 211 8.17 20.67 -0.98
N PRO A 212 8.69 19.50 -1.46
CA PRO A 212 8.53 18.24 -0.76
C PRO A 212 9.29 18.20 0.57
N VAL A 213 10.38 18.95 0.72
CA VAL A 213 11.23 18.94 1.93
C VAL A 213 10.98 20.23 2.72
N PRO A 214 10.36 20.18 3.91
CA PRO A 214 10.15 21.39 4.71
C PRO A 214 11.47 22.04 5.14
N VAL A 215 11.54 23.36 5.00
CA VAL A 215 12.73 24.21 5.25
C VAL A 215 13.28 24.13 6.68
N ASN A 216 12.48 23.67 7.66
CA ASN A 216 12.83 23.71 9.09
C ASN A 216 12.87 22.33 9.77
N GLU A 217 12.87 21.22 9.02
CA GLU A 217 13.10 19.92 9.66
C GLU A 217 14.60 19.68 9.83
N PRO A 218 15.06 19.25 11.02
CA PRO A 218 16.45 18.87 11.21
C PRO A 218 16.77 17.67 10.30
N GLU A 219 17.98 17.66 9.73
CA GLU A 219 18.49 16.43 9.09
C GLU A 219 18.46 15.30 10.11
N LEU A 220 17.86 14.17 9.73
CA LEU A 220 17.84 12.97 10.54
C LEU A 220 19.20 12.27 10.32
N GLU A 221 20.07 12.33 11.33
CA GLU A 221 21.38 11.62 11.36
C GLU A 221 21.23 10.10 11.53
#